data_AF-A0A376FHH9-F1
#
_entry.id   AF-A0A376FHH9-F1
#
_cell.length_a   1.000
_cell.length_b   1.000
_cell.length_c   1.000
_cell.angle_alpha   90.00
_cell.angle_beta   90.00
_cell.angle_gamma   90.00
#
_symmetry.space_group_name_H-M   'P 1'
#
loop_
_entity.id
_entity.type
_entity.pdbx_description
1 polymer ?
#
loop_
_entity_poly.entity_id
_entity_poly.type
_entity_poly.pdbx_seq_one_letter_code
_entity_poly.pdbx_strand_id
1 'polypeptide(L)'
;MLTRRKALTGANPSAQDLTNQKGEGAWPITSTTFILVHKEQKKPEQGAEVLKFFDWAYKNGGKQANALDYATLPDNVVEQIRAAWKTNVKDSSGKALY
;
A
#
# COMPACT_ATOMS: atom_id res chain seq x y z
N MET A 1 34.41 1.47 -24.06
CA MET A 1 34.14 2.60 -23.15
C MET A 1 32.75 2.39 -22.56
N LEU A 2 32.64 2.46 -21.23
CA LEU A 2 31.50 2.09 -20.38
C LEU A 2 30.16 2.75 -20.77
N THR A 3 29.03 2.08 -20.50
CA THR A 3 28.13 2.45 -19.38
C THR A 3 27.20 1.27 -19.06
N ARG A 4 27.40 0.65 -17.89
CA ARG A 4 26.52 -0.39 -17.33
C ARG A 4 25.18 0.24 -16.92
N ARG A 5 24.07 -0.17 -17.53
CA ARG A 5 22.73 0.03 -16.95
C ARG A 5 22.59 -0.92 -15.77
N LYS A 6 22.86 -0.41 -14.57
CA LYS A 6 22.54 -1.06 -13.30
C LYS A 6 21.02 -1.24 -13.27
N ALA A 7 20.55 -2.47 -13.46
CA ALA A 7 19.15 -2.82 -13.26
C ALA A 7 18.77 -2.47 -11.82
N LEU A 8 18.00 -1.40 -11.67
CA LEU A 8 17.29 -1.07 -10.45
C LEU A 8 15.99 -1.88 -10.47
N THR A 9 15.98 -3.09 -9.94
CA THR A 9 14.71 -3.77 -9.65
C THR A 9 14.78 -4.50 -8.32
N GLY A 10 15.14 -3.77 -7.27
CA GLY A 10 14.46 -3.90 -5.99
C GLY A 10 13.12 -3.17 -6.11
N ALA A 11 12.17 -3.73 -6.86
CA ALA A 11 10.84 -3.16 -6.99
C ALA A 11 10.10 -3.39 -5.67
N ASN A 12 9.95 -2.32 -4.88
CA ASN A 12 9.03 -2.32 -3.75
C ASN A 12 7.61 -2.51 -4.29
N PRO A 13 6.84 -3.50 -3.82
CA PRO A 13 5.50 -3.79 -4.35
C PRO A 13 4.52 -2.62 -4.18
N SER A 14 4.81 -1.68 -3.28
CA SER A 14 3.98 -0.49 -3.06
C SER A 14 4.19 0.60 -4.11
N ALA A 15 5.39 0.75 -4.68
CA ALA A 15 5.72 1.85 -5.60
C ALA A 15 5.70 1.37 -7.07
N GLN A 16 4.51 0.98 -7.55
CA GLN A 16 4.33 0.68 -8.96
C GLN A 16 4.15 1.98 -9.77
N ASP A 17 4.95 2.15 -10.82
CA ASP A 17 4.69 3.16 -11.85
C ASP A 17 3.53 2.66 -12.72
N LEU A 18 2.38 3.31 -12.63
CA LEU A 18 1.17 2.96 -13.38
C LEU A 18 0.94 3.89 -14.59
N THR A 19 1.92 4.75 -14.91
CA THR A 19 1.84 5.69 -16.04
C THR A 19 2.20 4.99 -17.36
N ASN A 20 1.39 5.17 -18.40
CA ASN A 20 1.61 4.62 -19.75
C ASN A 20 1.83 3.08 -19.81
N GLN A 21 1.11 2.32 -18.99
CA GLN A 21 1.18 0.85 -18.99
C GLN A 21 0.65 0.27 -20.30
N LYS A 22 1.32 -0.77 -20.81
CA LYS A 22 0.87 -1.49 -22.01
C LYS A 22 -0.31 -2.39 -21.65
N GLY A 23 -1.48 -2.10 -22.19
CA GLY A 23 -2.67 -2.95 -22.05
C GLY A 23 -3.86 -2.34 -22.78
N GLU A 24 -4.66 -3.17 -23.45
CA GLU A 24 -5.91 -2.74 -24.08
C GLU A 24 -6.87 -2.25 -22.97
N GLY A 25 -7.27 -0.99 -23.01
CA GLY A 25 -8.09 -0.36 -21.96
C GLY A 25 -7.33 0.21 -20.75
N ALA A 26 -5.99 0.21 -20.76
CA ALA A 26 -5.20 0.86 -19.70
C ALA A 26 -5.28 2.39 -19.82
N TRP A 27 -5.78 3.06 -18.79
CA TRP A 27 -5.83 4.53 -18.77
C TRP A 27 -4.40 5.10 -18.64
N PRO A 28 -3.98 6.02 -19.53
CA PRO A 28 -2.57 6.43 -19.65
C PRO A 28 -2.01 7.14 -18.41
N ILE A 29 -2.88 7.65 -17.54
CA ILE A 29 -2.52 8.32 -16.28
C ILE A 29 -3.23 7.60 -15.12
N THR A 30 -2.69 6.46 -14.70
CA THR A 30 -3.14 5.73 -13.51
C THR A 30 -2.12 5.94 -12.39
N SER A 31 -2.56 6.13 -11.15
CA SER A 31 -1.68 6.26 -9.99
C SER A 31 -2.31 5.62 -8.76
N THR A 32 -1.47 5.01 -7.92
CA THR A 32 -1.88 4.52 -6.60
C THR A 32 -1.70 5.61 -5.56
N THR A 33 -2.53 5.60 -4.52
CA THR A 33 -2.41 6.53 -3.38
C THR A 33 -1.73 5.84 -2.19
N PHE A 34 -0.93 6.58 -1.44
CA PHE A 34 -0.15 6.07 -0.33
C PHE A 34 -0.64 6.65 1.00
N ILE A 35 -0.69 5.80 2.01
CA ILE A 35 -0.94 6.20 3.40
C ILE A 35 0.40 6.13 4.13
N LEU A 36 0.80 7.24 4.74
CA LEU A 36 2.00 7.32 5.56
C LEU A 36 1.62 7.16 7.03
N VAL A 37 2.21 6.16 7.68
CA VAL A 37 2.09 5.93 9.13
C VAL A 37 3.48 5.88 9.75
N HIS A 38 3.60 6.38 10.98
CA HIS A 38 4.83 6.22 11.75
C HIS A 38 5.05 4.73 12.08
N LYS A 39 6.29 4.26 11.87
CA LYS A 39 6.69 2.89 12.24
C LYS A 39 6.64 2.67 13.75
N GLU A 40 7.09 3.67 14.51
CA GLU A 40 6.95 3.71 15.96
C GLU A 40 5.77 4.63 16.32
N GLN A 41 4.73 4.05 16.90
CA GLN A 41 3.52 4.76 17.28
C GLN A 41 3.62 5.18 18.74
N LYS A 42 3.86 6.48 18.97
CA LYS A 42 3.85 7.08 20.31
C LYS A 42 2.46 7.03 20.97
N LYS A 43 1.41 6.88 20.17
CA LYS A 43 0.01 6.73 20.58
C LYS A 43 -0.53 5.42 19.97
N PRO A 44 -0.18 4.26 20.54
CA PRO A 44 -0.46 2.97 19.93
C PRO A 44 -1.94 2.69 19.71
N GLU A 45 -2.81 3.23 20.57
CA GLU A 45 -4.27 3.17 20.42
C GLU A 45 -4.74 3.85 19.13
N GLN A 46 -4.19 5.02 18.79
CA GLN A 46 -4.55 5.70 17.55
C GLN A 46 -3.99 4.97 16.33
N GLY A 47 -2.74 4.50 16.43
CA GLY A 47 -2.12 3.69 15.38
C GLY A 47 -2.94 2.44 15.06
N ALA A 48 -3.39 1.70 16.08
CA ALA A 48 -4.21 0.52 15.90
C ALA A 48 -5.56 0.81 15.23
N GLU A 49 -6.26 1.89 15.63
CA GLU A 49 -7.54 2.27 15.01
C GLU A 49 -7.37 2.73 13.56
N VAL A 50 -6.28 3.43 13.23
CA VAL A 50 -5.96 3.78 11.84
C VAL A 50 -5.77 2.53 10.98
N LEU A 51 -5.02 1.53 11.46
CA LEU A 51 -4.83 0.28 10.73
C LEU A 51 -6.15 -0.50 10.57
N LYS A 52 -6.98 -0.55 11.60
CA LYS A 52 -8.32 -1.17 11.54
C LYS A 52 -9.24 -0.49 10.53
N PHE A 53 -9.22 0.84 10.47
CA PHE A 53 -10.03 1.60 9.52
C PHE A 53 -9.66 1.24 8.07
N PHE A 54 -8.36 1.23 7.74
CA PHE A 54 -7.92 0.86 6.40
C PHE A 54 -8.13 -0.62 6.08
N ASP A 55 -7.95 -1.50 7.06
CA ASP A 55 -8.27 -2.92 6.90
C ASP A 55 -9.76 -3.15 6.59
N TRP A 56 -10.64 -2.43 7.30
CA TRP A 56 -12.07 -2.43 7.01
C TRP A 56 -12.37 -1.86 5.62
N ALA A 57 -11.68 -0.80 5.20
CA ALA A 57 -11.85 -0.19 3.88
C ALA A 57 -11.43 -1.15 2.76
N TYR A 58 -10.34 -1.90 2.92
CA TYR A 58 -9.95 -2.93 1.95
C TYR A 58 -10.96 -4.08 1.87
N LYS A 59 -11.57 -4.46 3.00
CA LYS A 59 -12.54 -5.56 3.05
C LYS A 59 -13.94 -5.18 2.56
N ASN A 60 -14.42 -3.98 2.88
CA ASN A 60 -15.83 -3.59 2.69
C ASN A 60 -16.00 -2.39 1.76
N GLY A 61 -14.96 -1.55 1.61
CA GLY A 61 -15.01 -0.30 0.86
C GLY A 61 -14.99 -0.47 -0.66
N GLY A 62 -14.82 -1.70 -1.17
CA GLY A 62 -14.69 -1.93 -2.61
C GLY A 62 -15.88 -1.44 -3.44
N LYS A 63 -17.11 -1.60 -2.94
CA LYS A 63 -18.30 -1.05 -3.62
C LYS A 63 -18.33 0.47 -3.64
N GLN A 64 -17.85 1.12 -2.58
CA GLN A 64 -17.81 2.59 -2.47
C GLN A 64 -16.69 3.16 -3.35
N ALA A 65 -15.54 2.50 -3.40
CA ALA A 65 -14.43 2.84 -4.28
C ALA A 65 -14.85 2.75 -5.75
N ASN A 66 -15.46 1.63 -6.15
CA ASN A 66 -15.96 1.43 -7.51
C ASN A 66 -17.05 2.45 -7.89
N ALA A 67 -17.90 2.85 -6.94
CA ALA A 67 -18.92 3.89 -7.18
C ALA A 67 -18.33 5.29 -7.40
N LEU A 68 -17.07 5.51 -7.01
CA LEU A 68 -16.30 6.73 -7.24
C LEU A 68 -15.25 6.55 -8.35
N ASP A 69 -15.39 5.49 -9.17
CA ASP A 69 -14.47 5.14 -10.27
C ASP A 69 -13.03 4.81 -9.84
N TYR A 70 -12.82 4.45 -8.56
CA TYR A 70 -11.54 3.92 -8.07
C TYR A 70 -11.50 2.40 -8.16
N ALA A 71 -10.44 1.87 -8.77
CA ALA A 71 -10.17 0.44 -8.80
C ALA A 71 -9.77 -0.08 -7.41
N THR A 72 -10.31 -1.24 -7.02
CA THR A 72 -9.93 -1.93 -5.79
C THR A 72 -8.57 -2.61 -5.93
N LEU A 73 -7.76 -2.58 -4.86
CA LEU A 73 -6.51 -3.32 -4.82
C LEU A 73 -6.77 -4.84 -4.86
N PRO A 74 -5.98 -5.62 -5.62
CA PRO A 74 -6.02 -7.07 -5.58
C PRO A 74 -5.74 -7.63 -4.18
N ASP A 75 -6.37 -8.75 -3.82
CA ASP A 75 -6.24 -9.37 -2.49
C ASP A 75 -4.79 -9.68 -2.11
N ASN A 76 -3.95 -10.09 -3.07
CA ASN A 76 -2.54 -10.37 -2.82
C ASN A 76 -1.76 -9.12 -2.39
N VAL A 77 -2.15 -7.93 -2.87
CA VAL A 77 -1.53 -6.66 -2.48
C VAL A 77 -1.99 -6.27 -1.08
N VAL A 78 -3.29 -6.46 -0.78
CA VAL A 78 -3.84 -6.23 0.57
C VAL A 78 -3.14 -7.12 1.61
N GLU A 79 -2.92 -8.40 1.30
CA GLU A 79 -2.17 -9.31 2.19
C GLU A 79 -0.72 -8.88 2.41
N GLN A 80 -0.05 -8.36 1.38
CA GLN A 80 1.31 -7.79 1.54
C GLN A 80 1.31 -6.56 2.44
N ILE A 81 0.31 -5.69 2.32
CA ILE A 81 0.14 -4.51 3.19
C ILE A 81 -0.07 -4.96 4.64
N ARG A 82 -0.97 -5.92 4.87
CA ARG A 82 -1.23 -6.52 6.19
C ARG A 82 0.04 -7.10 6.80
N ALA A 83 0.82 -7.87 6.05
CA ALA A 83 2.10 -8.42 6.50
C ALA A 83 3.14 -7.33 6.82
N ALA A 84 3.18 -6.27 6.01
CA ALA A 84 4.06 -5.12 6.26
C ALA A 84 3.70 -4.39 7.55
N TRP A 85 2.42 -4.25 7.89
CA TRP A 85 1.97 -3.64 9.14
C TRP A 85 2.42 -4.44 10.37
N LYS A 86 2.26 -5.76 10.37
CA LYS A 86 2.71 -6.64 11.48
C LYS A 86 4.20 -6.50 11.78
N THR A 87 4.99 -6.22 10.75
CA THR A 87 6.46 -6.15 10.86
C THR A 87 6.97 -4.74 11.15
N ASN A 88 6.32 -3.71 10.61
CA ASN A 88 6.84 -2.33 10.61
C ASN A 88 6.12 -1.37 11.56
N VAL A 89 4.89 -1.66 11.99
CA VAL A 89 4.11 -0.74 12.84
C VAL A 89 4.03 -1.29 14.26
N LYS A 90 4.76 -0.63 15.16
CA LYS A 90 4.97 -1.07 16.54
C LYS A 90 4.74 0.07 17.52
N ASP A 91 4.42 -0.27 18.76
CA ASP A 91 4.49 0.68 19.87
C ASP A 91 5.94 0.97 20.28
N SER A 92 6.14 1.90 21.23
CA SER A 92 7.44 2.25 21.79
C SER A 92 8.13 1.09 22.53
N SER A 93 7.40 0.01 22.84
CA SER A 93 7.93 -1.21 23.46
C SER A 93 8.30 -2.28 22.42
N GLY A 94 8.10 -2.00 21.12
CA GLY A 94 8.40 -2.91 20.02
C GLY A 94 7.31 -3.95 19.74
N LYS A 95 6.14 -3.85 20.37
CA LYS A 95 4.99 -4.74 20.12
C LYS A 95 4.27 -4.29 18.86
N ALA A 96 3.97 -5.24 17.96
CA ALA A 96 3.20 -4.97 16.75
C ALA A 96 1.77 -4.53 17.07
N LEU A 97 1.26 -3.57 16.30
CA LEU A 97 -0.09 -3.01 16.46
C LEU A 97 -1.14 -3.64 15.53
N TYR A 98 -0.73 -4.58 14.70
CA TYR A 98 -1.57 -5.34 13.76
C TYR A 98 -1.20 -6.83 13.80
#